data_AF-A0AA38M9M3-F1
#
_entry.id   AF-A0AA38M9M3-F1
#
_cell.length_a   1.000
_cell.length_b   1.000
_cell.length_c   1.000
_cell.angle_alpha   90.00
_cell.angle_beta   90.00
_cell.angle_gamma   90.00
#
_symmetry.space_group_name_H-M   'P 1'
#
loop_
_entity.id
_entity.type
_entity.pdbx_description
1 polymer ?
#
loop_
_entity_poly.entity_id
_entity_poly.type
_entity_poly.pdbx_seq_one_letter_code
_entity_poly.pdbx_strand_id
1 'polypeptide(L)'
;MPEELSKLPKPQMRRLLYGQIRKNLILTGISVTIAGLYMRLVFGDGNKREYAEFYKNYDINKEFHRIRRKGLFDSCDPNDDAE
;
A
#
# COMPACT_ATOMS: atom_id res chain seq x y z
N MET A 1 3.03 -10.40 -62.60
CA MET A 1 2.31 -9.68 -61.53
C MET A 1 3.30 -8.71 -60.93
N PRO A 2 3.37 -7.46 -61.41
CA PRO A 2 4.33 -6.49 -60.88
C PRO A 2 3.94 -6.16 -59.44
N GLU A 3 4.89 -6.31 -58.51
CA GLU A 3 4.70 -6.01 -57.10
C GLU A 3 4.28 -4.55 -56.93
N GLU A 4 3.07 -4.32 -56.42
CA GLU A 4 2.65 -2.99 -56.02
C GLU A 4 3.49 -2.53 -54.82
N LEU A 5 4.41 -1.60 -55.07
CA LEU A 5 5.07 -0.84 -54.01
C LEU A 5 4.03 0.06 -53.33
N SER A 6 3.47 -0.42 -52.21
CA SER A 6 2.47 0.33 -51.45
C SER A 6 3.04 1.68 -50.98
N LYS A 7 2.44 2.79 -51.45
CA LYS A 7 2.84 4.13 -51.03
C LYS A 7 2.42 4.36 -49.58
N LEU A 8 3.35 4.78 -48.73
CA LEU A 8 3.04 5.11 -47.34
C LEU A 8 2.02 6.27 -47.27
N PRO A 9 0.88 6.09 -46.60
CA PRO A 9 -0.09 7.16 -46.43
C PRO A 9 0.50 8.28 -45.56
N LYS A 10 0.14 9.53 -45.87
CA LYS A 10 0.67 10.70 -45.16
C LYS A 10 0.26 10.65 -43.67
N PRO A 11 1.22 10.66 -42.73
CA PRO A 11 0.90 10.63 -41.31
C PRO A 11 0.32 11.99 -40.86
N GLN A 12 -0.28 12.00 -39.66
CA GLN A 12 -0.78 13.22 -39.07
C GLN A 12 0.37 14.19 -38.75
N MET A 13 0.43 15.34 -39.43
CA MET A 13 1.53 16.32 -39.27
C MET A 13 1.18 17.51 -38.37
N ARG A 14 -0.03 17.57 -37.79
CA ARG A 14 -0.50 18.70 -36.98
C ARG A 14 -1.18 18.20 -35.70
N ARG A 15 -1.12 19.04 -34.65
CA ARG A 15 -1.76 18.80 -33.34
C ARG A 15 -1.25 17.55 -32.59
N LEU A 16 -0.03 17.11 -32.89
CA LEU A 16 0.61 15.96 -32.24
C LEU A 16 0.69 16.14 -30.72
N LEU A 17 1.12 17.33 -30.26
CA LEU A 17 1.21 17.65 -28.84
C LEU A 17 -0.16 17.58 -28.14
N TYR A 18 -1.21 18.12 -28.76
CA TYR A 18 -2.57 18.07 -28.19
C TYR A 18 -3.06 16.62 -28.03
N GLY A 19 -2.81 15.78 -29.04
CA GLY A 19 -3.11 14.35 -28.96
C GLY A 19 -2.35 13.64 -27.85
N GLN A 20 -1.06 13.99 -27.66
CA GLN A 20 -0.23 13.42 -26.61
C GLN A 20 -0.71 13.84 -25.21
N ILE A 21 -0.99 15.13 -25.00
CA ILE A 21 -1.46 15.64 -23.71
C ILE A 21 -2.76 14.95 -23.30
N ARG A 22 -3.72 14.79 -24.24
CA ARG A 22 -4.99 14.12 -23.93
C ARG A 22 -4.80 12.67 -23.49
N LYS A 23 -3.91 11.92 -24.17
CA LYS A 23 -3.58 10.53 -23.79
C LYS A 23 -2.89 10.47 -22.43
N ASN A 24 -1.88 11.32 -22.22
CA ASN A 24 -1.14 11.36 -20.97
C ASN A 24 -2.04 11.74 -19.80
N LEU A 25 -2.98 12.68 -19.98
CA LEU A 25 -3.89 13.10 -18.92
C LEU A 25 -4.81 11.96 -18.45
N ILE A 26 -5.31 11.16 -19.41
CA ILE A 26 -6.12 9.97 -19.09
C ILE A 26 -5.27 8.95 -18.32
N LEU A 27 -4.04 8.68 -18.81
CA LEU A 27 -3.14 7.73 -18.17
C LEU A 27 -2.76 8.15 -16.75
N THR A 28 -2.49 9.45 -16.55
CA THR A 28 -2.21 10.02 -15.24
C THR A 28 -3.41 9.92 -14.30
N GLY A 29 -4.63 10.16 -14.79
CA GLY A 29 -5.84 10.00 -13.98
C GLY A 29 -6.01 8.56 -13.47
N ILE A 30 -5.74 7.57 -14.34
CA ILE A 30 -5.78 6.16 -13.98
C ILE A 30 -4.68 5.83 -12.95
N SER A 31 -3.43 6.25 -13.21
CA SER A 31 -2.30 5.91 -12.34
C SER A 31 -2.46 6.51 -10.94
N VAL A 32 -2.92 7.76 -10.82
CA VAL A 32 -3.15 8.42 -9.53
C VAL A 32 -4.29 7.74 -8.78
N THR A 33 -5.37 7.34 -9.46
CA THR A 33 -6.49 6.64 -8.83
C THR A 33 -6.04 5.30 -8.25
N ILE A 34 -5.26 4.53 -9.00
CA ILE A 34 -4.70 3.24 -8.53
C ILE A 34 -3.79 3.46 -7.33
N ALA A 35 -2.87 4.44 -7.40
CA ALA A 35 -1.97 4.75 -6.30
C ALA A 35 -2.73 5.18 -5.02
N GLY A 36 -3.78 6.00 -5.17
CA GLY A 36 -4.62 6.42 -4.05
C GLY A 36 -5.38 5.26 -3.40
N LEU A 37 -5.95 4.35 -4.21
CA LEU A 37 -6.59 3.14 -3.71
C LEU A 37 -5.61 2.21 -3.01
N TYR A 38 -4.42 2.01 -3.59
CA TYR A 38 -3.36 1.19 -2.99
C TYR A 38 -2.97 1.73 -1.62
N MET A 39 -2.72 3.04 -1.51
CA MET A 39 -2.34 3.66 -0.24
C MET A 39 -3.43 3.48 0.83
N ARG A 40 -4.69 3.68 0.46
CA ARG A 40 -5.82 3.54 1.39
C ARG A 40 -6.00 2.11 1.86
N LEU A 41 -6.04 1.15 0.95
CA LEU A 41 -6.36 -0.25 1.28
C LEU A 41 -5.20 -0.93 2.02
N VAL A 42 -3.97 -0.72 1.56
CA VAL A 42 -2.80 -1.40 2.14
C VAL A 42 -2.39 -0.75 3.45
N PHE A 43 -2.17 0.57 3.46
CA PHE A 43 -1.66 1.25 4.66
C PHE A 43 -2.78 1.70 5.60
N GLY A 44 -3.86 2.27 5.05
CA GLY A 44 -4.96 2.78 5.86
C GLY A 44 -5.75 1.66 6.54
N ASP A 45 -6.33 0.79 5.74
CA ASP A 45 -7.23 -0.26 6.23
C ASP A 45 -6.47 -1.48 6.76
N GLY A 46 -5.32 -1.82 6.16
CA GLY A 46 -4.44 -2.90 6.64
C GLY A 46 -3.99 -2.69 8.07
N ASN A 47 -3.40 -1.52 8.39
CA ASN A 47 -2.94 -1.22 9.74
C ASN A 47 -4.11 -1.27 10.75
N LYS A 48 -5.24 -0.65 10.45
CA LYS A 48 -6.41 -0.67 11.34
C LYS A 48 -6.89 -2.08 11.64
N ARG A 49 -6.88 -2.96 10.62
CA ARG A 49 -7.26 -4.36 10.79
C ARG A 49 -6.26 -5.10 11.68
N GLU A 50 -4.96 -4.94 11.48
CA GLU A 50 -3.94 -5.60 12.32
C GLU A 50 -4.04 -5.16 13.78
N TYR A 51 -4.21 -3.86 14.03
CA TYR A 51 -4.43 -3.36 15.39
C TYR A 51 -5.71 -3.95 16.01
N ALA A 52 -6.81 -4.00 15.24
CA ALA A 52 -8.06 -4.58 15.73
C ALA A 52 -7.93 -6.09 16.02
N GLU A 53 -7.23 -6.83 15.17
CA GLU A 53 -6.97 -8.27 15.36
C GLU A 53 -6.09 -8.53 16.57
N PHE A 54 -5.06 -7.71 16.80
CA PHE A 54 -4.22 -7.79 17.99
C PHE A 54 -5.05 -7.64 19.26
N TYR A 55 -5.81 -6.54 19.39
CA TYR A 55 -6.59 -6.27 20.61
C TYR A 55 -7.80 -7.20 20.81
N LYS A 56 -8.25 -7.92 19.78
CA LYS A 56 -9.38 -8.83 19.89
C LYS A 56 -9.17 -9.95 20.92
N ASN A 57 -7.94 -10.46 21.02
CA ASN A 57 -7.59 -11.58 21.92
C ASN A 57 -6.43 -11.22 22.87
N TYR A 58 -6.07 -9.94 22.98
CA TYR A 58 -4.95 -9.50 23.80
C TYR A 58 -5.32 -9.47 25.28
N ASP A 59 -4.64 -10.29 26.08
CA ASP A 59 -4.72 -10.27 27.54
C ASP A 59 -3.50 -9.53 28.12
N ILE A 60 -3.79 -8.36 28.69
CA ILE A 60 -2.79 -7.45 29.26
C ILE A 60 -2.05 -8.11 30.43
N ASN A 61 -2.75 -8.85 31.30
CA ASN A 61 -2.15 -9.42 32.50
C ASN A 61 -1.18 -10.54 32.12
N LYS A 62 -1.57 -11.41 31.18
CA LYS A 62 -0.70 -12.47 30.67
C LYS A 62 0.59 -11.91 30.06
N GLU A 63 0.47 -10.85 29.26
CA GLU A 63 1.62 -10.22 28.63
C GLU A 63 2.50 -9.48 29.64
N PHE A 64 1.88 -8.80 30.61
CA PHE A 64 2.57 -8.16 31.72
C PHE A 64 3.41 -9.17 32.51
N HIS A 65 2.84 -10.30 32.94
CA HIS A 65 3.60 -11.33 33.66
C HIS A 65 4.69 -11.97 32.79
N ARG A 66 4.51 -12.05 31.47
CA ARG A 66 5.56 -12.50 30.54
C ARG A 66 6.74 -11.52 30.51
N ILE A 67 6.48 -10.21 30.54
CA ILE A 67 7.50 -9.17 30.50
C ILE A 67 8.15 -8.98 31.88
N ARG A 68 7.36 -9.04 32.97
CA ARG A 68 7.84 -8.98 34.35
C ARG A 68 8.85 -10.07 34.64
N ARG A 69 8.53 -11.32 34.29
CA ARG A 69 9.44 -12.47 34.45
C ARG A 69 10.75 -12.35 33.66
N LYS A 70 10.79 -11.51 32.62
CA LYS A 70 12.02 -11.19 31.88
C LYS A 70 12.88 -10.13 32.57
N GLY A 71 12.42 -9.57 33.68
CA GLY A 71 13.14 -8.55 34.45
C GLY A 71 13.27 -7.20 33.74
N LEU A 72 12.30 -6.86 32.87
CA LEU A 72 12.31 -5.58 32.17
C LEU A 72 11.80 -4.42 33.03
N PHE A 73 10.92 -4.70 33.99
CA PHE A 73 10.36 -3.67 34.87
C PHE A 73 11.29 -3.41 36.04
N ASP A 74 11.57 -2.13 36.30
CA ASP A 74 12.27 -1.65 37.50
C ASP A 74 11.30 -1.55 38.71
N SER A 75 10.01 -1.38 38.43
CA SER A 75 8.97 -1.20 39.44
C SER A 75 8.41 -2.51 40.01
N CYS A 76 8.75 -3.66 39.43
CA CYS A 76 8.14 -4.94 39.80
C CYS A 76 9.19 -6.04 39.80
N ASP A 77 9.25 -6.82 40.87
CA ASP A 77 10.20 -7.91 40.97
C ASP A 77 9.86 -9.08 40.01
N PRO A 78 10.87 -9.71 39.37
CA PRO A 78 10.63 -10.79 38.39
C PRO A 78 10.14 -12.10 39.00
N ASN A 79 10.34 -12.30 40.30
CA ASN A 79 10.08 -13.54 41.04
C ASN A 79 8.92 -13.43 42.03
N ASP A 80 8.21 -12.30 42.02
CA ASP A 80 7.09 -11.98 42.93
C ASP A 80 5.77 -12.69 42.52
N ASP A 81 5.90 -13.93 42.05
CA ASP A 81 4.81 -14.82 41.61
C ASP A 81 4.52 -15.91 42.68
N ALA A 82 5.30 -15.93 43.77
CA ALA A 82 5.49 -17.10 44.65
C ALA A 82 4.85 -16.98 46.05
N GLU A 83 3.97 -16.00 46.29
CA GLU A 83 3.14 -15.92 47.49
C GLU A 83 1.64 -15.96 47.16
#